data_AF-A0A3R7PWH8-F1
#
_entry.id   AF-A0A3R7PWH8-F1
#
_cell.length_a   1.000
_cell.length_b   1.000
_cell.length_c   1.000
_cell.angle_alpha   90.00
_cell.angle_beta   90.00
_cell.angle_gamma   90.00
#
_symmetry.space_group_name_H-M   'P 1'
#
loop_
_entity.id
_entity.type
_entity.pdbx_description
1 polymer ?
#
loop_
_entity_poly.entity_id
_entity_poly.type
_entity_poly.pdbx_seq_one_letter_code
_entity_poly.pdbx_strand_id
1 'polypeptide(L)'
;MEKTLLVVIAFLTTYAVVVEIFVVVSERAVKLTDLLLLFIYAEVLGMVAAFYKFRKIPITVPIFIAITALCRLIILQGKGINTIDLLYESGAILLLALAALAIRWNLVNLIRPKDTKE
;
A
#
# COMPACT_ATOMS: atom_id res chain seq x y z
N MET A 1 -9.53 -11.66 -18.83
CA MET A 1 -10.10 -11.46 -17.49
C MET A 1 -9.29 -10.47 -16.65
N GLU A 2 -7.97 -10.65 -16.52
CA GLU A 2 -7.11 -9.82 -15.65
C GLU A 2 -7.19 -8.31 -15.94
N LYS A 3 -7.24 -7.91 -17.22
CA LYS A 3 -7.38 -6.49 -17.61
C LYS A 3 -8.69 -5.86 -17.16
N THR A 4 -9.78 -6.62 -17.17
CA THR A 4 -11.12 -6.14 -16.80
C THR A 4 -11.16 -5.84 -15.30
N LEU A 5 -10.58 -6.71 -14.47
CA LEU A 5 -10.48 -6.51 -13.03
C LEU A 5 -9.73 -5.21 -12.69
N LEU A 6 -8.62 -4.94 -13.37
CA LEU A 6 -7.80 -3.75 -13.11
C LEU A 6 -8.48 -2.45 -13.53
N VAL A 7 -9.20 -2.47 -14.65
CA VAL A 7 -10.02 -1.31 -15.06
C VAL A 7 -11.11 -1.04 -14.03
N VAL A 8 -11.75 -2.09 -13.50
CA VAL A 8 -12.74 -1.94 -12.42
C VAL A 8 -12.10 -1.37 -11.15
N ILE A 9 -10.93 -1.86 -10.73
CA ILE A 9 -10.22 -1.33 -9.56
C ILE A 9 -9.85 0.14 -9.77
N ALA A 10 -9.27 0.50 -10.91
CA ALA A 10 -8.95 1.91 -11.22
C ALA A 10 -10.19 2.81 -11.19
N PHE A 11 -11.31 2.34 -11.76
CA PHE A 11 -12.55 3.09 -11.78
C PHE A 11 -13.12 3.27 -10.36
N LEU A 12 -13.15 2.20 -9.57
CA LEU A 12 -13.60 2.23 -8.17
C LEU A 12 -12.71 3.14 -7.30
N THR A 13 -11.38 3.06 -7.45
CA THR A 13 -10.45 3.92 -6.70
C THR A 13 -10.62 5.39 -7.09
N THR A 14 -10.77 5.69 -8.39
CA THR A 14 -11.02 7.05 -8.86
C THR A 14 -12.35 7.59 -8.32
N TYR A 15 -13.41 6.77 -8.36
CA TYR A 15 -14.71 7.13 -7.80
C TYR A 15 -14.62 7.40 -6.29
N ALA A 16 -13.93 6.54 -5.53
CA ALA A 16 -13.73 6.71 -4.09
C ALA A 16 -13.00 8.01 -3.76
N VAL A 17 -11.95 8.36 -4.50
CA VAL A 17 -11.22 9.63 -4.35
C VAL A 17 -12.16 10.83 -4.53
N VAL A 18 -13.00 10.82 -5.57
CA VAL A 18 -13.92 11.93 -5.86
C VAL A 18 -14.95 12.09 -4.74
N VAL A 19 -15.52 10.97 -4.26
CA VAL A 19 -16.47 10.97 -3.14
C VAL A 19 -15.82 11.53 -1.88
N GLU A 20 -14.61 11.07 -1.53
CA GLU A 20 -13.91 11.53 -0.33
C GLU A 20 -13.59 13.03 -0.39
N ILE A 21 -13.14 13.52 -1.55
CA ILE A 21 -12.90 14.95 -1.76
C ILE A 21 -14.20 15.74 -1.51
N PHE A 22 -15.35 15.25 -1.99
CA PHE A 22 -16.63 15.92 -1.77
C PHE A 22 -17.04 15.96 -0.30
N VAL A 23 -16.79 14.87 0.44
CA VAL A 23 -17.03 14.78 1.89
C VAL A 23 -16.15 15.78 2.65
N VAL A 24 -14.84 15.78 2.38
CA VAL A 24 -13.88 16.69 3.03
C VAL A 24 -14.20 18.16 2.74
N VAL A 25 -14.59 18.48 1.51
CA VAL A 25 -15.02 19.84 1.13
C VAL A 25 -16.30 20.23 1.85
N SER A 26 -17.23 19.30 2.05
CA SER A 26 -18.49 19.53 2.77
C SER A 26 -18.29 19.73 4.27
N GLU A 27 -17.40 18.96 4.90
CA GLU A 27 -17.05 19.09 6.33
C GLU A 27 -16.25 20.36 6.63
N ARG A 28 -15.72 21.07 5.62
CA ARG A 28 -14.85 22.26 5.74
C ARG A 28 -13.64 22.08 6.67
N ALA A 29 -13.34 20.86 7.05
CA ALA A 29 -12.26 20.50 7.95
C ALA A 29 -11.47 19.36 7.32
N VAL A 30 -10.24 19.66 6.91
CA VAL A 30 -9.35 18.66 6.33
C VAL A 30 -8.64 17.96 7.48
N LYS A 31 -9.02 16.72 7.79
CA LYS A 31 -8.27 15.92 8.76
C LYS A 31 -7.08 15.30 8.04
N LEU A 32 -5.99 15.10 8.77
CA LEU A 32 -4.80 14.49 8.20
C LEU A 32 -5.03 13.01 7.83
N THR A 33 -5.99 12.35 8.48
CA THR A 33 -6.43 10.99 8.13
C THR A 33 -7.01 10.94 6.71
N ASP A 34 -7.76 11.96 6.29
CA ASP A 34 -8.30 12.05 4.92
C ASP A 34 -7.18 12.24 3.89
N LEU A 35 -6.19 13.09 4.20
CA LEU A 35 -4.99 13.22 3.34
C LEU A 35 -4.24 11.90 3.20
N LEU A 36 -4.13 11.14 4.29
CA LEU A 36 -3.46 9.86 4.28
C LEU A 36 -4.20 8.84 3.41
N LEU A 37 -5.52 8.80 3.54
CA LEU A 37 -6.38 7.94 2.74
C LEU A 37 -6.28 8.28 1.24
N LEU A 38 -6.33 9.56 0.89
CA LEU A 38 -6.12 10.04 -0.48
C LEU A 38 -4.74 9.64 -1.03
N PHE A 39 -3.71 9.66 -0.18
CA PHE A 39 -2.38 9.23 -0.58
C PHE A 39 -2.33 7.72 -0.88
N ILE A 40 -3.00 6.89 -0.09
CA ILE A 40 -3.13 5.44 -0.35
C ILE A 40 -3.83 5.20 -1.69
N TYR A 41 -4.91 5.93 -1.97
CA TYR A 41 -5.59 5.84 -3.27
C TYR A 41 -4.71 6.25 -4.45
N ALA A 42 -3.93 7.32 -4.31
CA ALA A 42 -2.98 7.74 -5.33
C ALA A 42 -1.90 6.69 -5.61
N GLU A 43 -1.41 6.03 -4.56
CA GLU A 43 -0.37 5.00 -4.68
C GLU A 43 -0.91 3.71 -5.35
N VAL A 44 -2.16 3.32 -5.03
CA VAL A 44 -2.87 2.23 -5.71
C VAL A 44 -3.11 2.57 -7.18
N LEU A 45 -3.54 3.80 -7.50
CA LEU A 45 -3.67 4.25 -8.89
C LEU A 45 -2.33 4.19 -9.65
N GLY A 46 -1.23 4.55 -8.99
CA GLY A 46 0.12 4.39 -9.53
C GLY A 46 0.47 2.95 -9.88
N MET A 47 0.08 1.98 -9.06
CA MET A 47 0.24 0.55 -9.35
C MET A 47 -0.58 0.12 -10.58
N VAL A 48 -1.84 0.55 -10.66
CA VAL A 48 -2.69 0.18 -11.80
C VAL A 48 -2.17 0.82 -13.11
N ALA A 49 -1.68 2.05 -13.05
CA ALA A 49 -1.04 2.73 -14.19
C ALA A 49 0.25 2.00 -14.62
N ALA A 50 1.10 1.60 -13.67
CA ALA A 50 2.31 0.83 -13.95
C ALA A 50 1.99 -0.56 -14.55
N PHE A 51 0.91 -1.20 -14.09
CA PHE A 51 0.47 -2.48 -14.63
C PHE A 51 0.07 -2.37 -16.10
N TYR A 52 -0.58 -1.28 -16.50
CA TYR A 52 -0.94 -1.04 -17.90
C TYR A 52 0.29 -1.05 -18.83
N LYS A 53 1.47 -0.68 -18.29
CA LYS A 53 2.75 -0.65 -19.02
C LYS A 53 3.55 -1.96 -18.92
N PHE A 54 3.55 -2.64 -17.77
CA PHE A 54 4.44 -3.79 -17.50
C PHE A 54 3.75 -5.18 -17.45
N ARG A 55 2.42 -5.28 -17.65
CA ARG A 55 1.65 -6.53 -17.82
C ARG A 55 1.72 -7.57 -16.66
N LYS A 56 2.38 -7.28 -15.52
CA LYS A 56 2.42 -8.14 -14.32
C LYS A 56 2.24 -7.32 -13.05
N ILE A 57 1.44 -7.82 -12.08
CA ILE A 57 1.25 -7.18 -10.77
C ILE A 57 2.38 -7.74 -9.93
N PRO A 58 3.43 -6.96 -9.61
CA PRO A 58 4.44 -7.45 -8.69
C PRO A 58 3.76 -7.52 -7.32
N ILE A 59 3.67 -8.72 -6.75
CA ILE A 59 3.13 -8.99 -5.40
C ILE A 59 3.82 -8.12 -4.32
N THR A 60 4.99 -7.57 -4.64
CA THR A 60 5.74 -6.67 -3.78
C THR A 60 5.10 -5.28 -3.63
N VAL A 61 4.40 -4.76 -4.64
CA VAL A 61 3.84 -3.40 -4.59
C VAL A 61 2.76 -3.23 -3.51
N PRO A 62 1.77 -4.14 -3.36
CA PRO A 62 0.78 -4.05 -2.27
C PRO A 62 1.38 -4.03 -0.86
N ILE A 63 2.43 -4.82 -0.63
CA ILE A 63 3.11 -4.87 0.68
C ILE A 63 3.79 -3.54 0.99
N PHE A 64 4.44 -2.92 0.01
CA PHE A 64 5.04 -1.60 0.20
C PHE A 64 3.99 -0.52 0.50
N ILE A 65 2.81 -0.59 -0.15
CA ILE A 65 1.69 0.33 0.12
C ILE A 65 1.21 0.19 1.57
N ALA A 66 1.09 -1.04 2.09
CA ALA A 66 0.71 -1.25 3.48
C ALA A 66 1.74 -0.66 4.47
N ILE A 67 3.05 -0.85 4.20
CA ILE A 67 4.13 -0.35 5.04
C ILE A 67 4.15 1.19 5.07
N THR A 68 4.11 1.85 3.89
CA THR A 68 4.14 3.31 3.82
C THR A 68 2.86 3.95 4.38
N ALA A 69 1.70 3.31 4.18
CA ALA A 69 0.44 3.73 4.79
C ALA A 69 0.51 3.73 6.32
N LEU A 70 0.94 2.62 6.92
CA LEU A 70 1.10 2.52 8.38
C LEU A 70 2.13 3.51 8.91
N CYS A 71 3.28 3.64 8.23
CA CYS A 71 4.34 4.54 8.69
C CYS A 71 3.85 6.00 8.75
N ARG A 72 3.08 6.43 7.75
CA ARG A 72 2.51 7.78 7.72
C ARG A 72 1.34 7.96 8.70
N LEU A 73 0.56 6.91 8.96
CA LEU A 73 -0.47 6.92 10.01
C LEU A 73 0.16 7.15 11.38
N ILE A 74 1.25 6.44 11.69
CA ILE A 74 1.94 6.54 12.98
C ILE A 74 2.52 7.94 13.19
N ILE A 75 3.19 8.52 12.19
CA ILE A 75 3.75 9.88 12.31
C ILE A 75 2.65 10.89 12.62
N LEU A 76 1.47 10.67 12.04
CA LEU A 76 0.33 11.54 12.21
C LEU A 76 -0.33 11.40 13.58
N GLN A 77 -0.51 10.16 14.05
CA GLN A 77 -1.17 9.86 15.33
C GLN A 77 -0.19 9.96 16.51
N GLY A 78 1.12 10.00 16.24
CA GLY A 78 2.23 9.98 17.19
C GLY A 78 2.25 11.08 18.26
N LYS A 79 1.49 12.16 18.10
CA LYS A 79 1.45 13.27 19.07
C LYS A 79 0.53 13.05 20.27
N GLY A 80 -0.24 11.96 20.32
CA GLY A 80 -1.20 11.70 21.41
C GLY A 80 -1.36 10.24 21.82
N ILE A 81 -0.53 9.34 21.28
CA ILE A 81 -0.60 7.90 21.58
C ILE A 81 0.34 7.51 22.71
N ASN A 82 -0.11 6.58 23.56
CA ASN A 82 0.68 6.01 24.63
C ASN A 82 1.93 5.34 24.04
N THR A 83 3.06 5.43 24.73
CA THR A 83 4.34 4.81 24.31
C THR A 83 4.20 3.31 23.97
N ILE A 84 3.25 2.63 24.62
CA ILE A 84 2.96 1.21 24.42
C ILE A 84 2.28 0.95 23.06
N ASP A 85 1.28 1.75 22.69
CA ASP A 85 0.61 1.65 21.38
C ASP A 85 1.60 1.90 20.24
N LEU A 86 2.44 2.93 20.39
CA LEU A 86 3.48 3.25 19.40
C LEU A 86 4.46 2.07 19.18
N LEU A 87 4.77 1.32 20.23
CA LEU A 87 5.62 0.14 20.15
C LEU A 87 4.93 -1.01 19.39
N TYR A 88 3.63 -1.23 19.62
CA TYR A 88 2.85 -2.22 18.86
C TYR A 88 2.74 -1.86 17.38
N GLU A 89 2.43 -0.61 17.06
CA GLU A 89 2.32 -0.17 15.66
C GLU A 89 3.66 -0.25 14.92
N SER A 90 4.75 0.19 15.56
CA SER A 90 6.10 0.06 15.00
C SER A 90 6.51 -1.41 14.84
N GLY A 91 6.11 -2.27 15.78
CA GLY A 91 6.30 -3.72 15.69
C GLY A 91 5.54 -4.35 14.50
N ALA A 92 4.32 -3.89 14.22
CA ALA A 92 3.55 -4.35 13.07
C ALA A 92 4.24 -3.98 11.74
N ILE A 93 4.80 -2.77 11.64
CA ILE A 93 5.61 -2.36 10.48
C ILE A 93 6.85 -3.25 10.32
N LEU A 94 7.53 -3.55 11.42
CA LEU A 94 8.71 -4.41 11.41
C LEU A 94 8.36 -5.83 10.92
N LEU A 95 7.24 -6.40 11.40
CA LEU A 95 6.73 -7.69 10.93
C LEU A 95 6.36 -7.68 9.45
N LEU A 96 5.70 -6.63 8.96
CA LEU A 96 5.38 -6.49 7.54
C LEU A 96 6.65 -6.35 6.68
N ALA A 97 7.65 -5.62 7.16
CA ALA A 97 8.95 -5.50 6.50
C ALA A 97 9.69 -6.85 6.44
N LEU A 98 9.64 -7.64 7.51
CA LEU A 98 10.19 -9.01 7.53
C LEU A 98 9.44 -9.93 6.57
N ALA A 99 8.10 -9.85 6.52
CA ALA A 99 7.30 -10.61 5.56
C ALA A 99 7.66 -10.23 4.11
N ALA A 100 7.85 -8.93 3.84
CA ALA A 100 8.32 -8.44 2.55
C ALA A 100 9.68 -9.02 2.16
N LEU A 101 10.62 -9.05 3.12
CA LEU A 101 11.95 -9.62 2.93
C LEU A 101 11.88 -11.13 2.67
N ALA A 102 11.09 -11.87 3.44
CA ALA A 102 10.91 -13.31 3.28
C ALA A 102 10.32 -13.65 1.91
N ILE A 103 9.29 -12.91 1.46
CA ILE A 103 8.72 -13.07 0.12
C ILE A 103 9.75 -12.75 -0.94
N ARG A 104 10.53 -11.67 -0.78
CA ARG A 104 11.58 -11.32 -1.75
C ARG A 104 12.67 -12.38 -1.82
N TRP A 105 13.11 -12.93 -0.70
CA TRP A 105 14.08 -14.03 -0.66
C TRP A 105 13.52 -15.30 -1.30
N ASN A 106 12.28 -15.67 -0.99
CA ASN A 106 11.64 -16.85 -1.59
C ASN A 106 11.44 -16.66 -3.10
N LEU A 107 10.98 -15.47 -3.53
CA LEU A 107 10.80 -15.12 -4.94
C LEU A 107 12.13 -15.10 -5.73
N VAL A 108 13.21 -14.58 -5.12
CA VAL A 108 14.57 -14.66 -5.68
C VAL A 108 15.05 -16.10 -5.78
N ASN A 109 14.75 -16.93 -4.78
CA ASN A 109 15.13 -18.33 -4.78
C ASN A 109 14.32 -19.17 -5.80
N LEU A 110 13.07 -18.79 -6.07
CA LEU A 110 12.20 -19.39 -7.10
C LEU A 110 12.61 -19.01 -8.53
N ILE A 111 13.11 -17.79 -8.76
CA ILE A 111 13.54 -17.34 -10.09
C ILE A 111 14.96 -17.83 -10.44
N ARG A 112 15.73 -18.30 -9.46
CA ARG A 112 17.00 -18.98 -9.71
C ARG A 112 16.68 -20.42 -10.12
N PRO A 113 16.80 -20.82 -11.41
CA PRO A 113 16.88 -22.24 -11.71
C PRO A 113 18.03 -22.79 -10.88
N LYS A 114 17.71 -23.75 -10.01
CA LYS A 114 18.70 -24.52 -9.29
C LYS A 114 19.48 -25.25 -10.38
N ASP A 115 20.62 -24.71 -10.78
CA ASP A 115 21.58 -25.41 -11.63
C ASP A 115 22.03 -26.62 -10.81
N THR A 116 21.39 -27.74 -11.11
CA THR A 116 21.74 -29.06 -10.61
C THR A 116 23.15 -29.33 -11.11
N LYS A 117 24.13 -29.03 -10.26
CA LYS A 117 25.49 -29.53 -10.40
C LYS A 117 25.48 -30.95 -9.83
N GLU A 118 25.26 -31.89 -10.74
CA GLU A 118 25.80 -33.25 -10.62
C GLU A 118 27.33 -33.22 -10.55
#